data_AF-F8D324-F1
#
_entry.id   AF-F8D324-F1
#
_cell.length_a   1.000
_cell.length_b   1.000
_cell.length_c   1.000
_cell.angle_alpha   90.00
_cell.angle_beta   90.00
_cell.angle_gamma   90.00
#
_symmetry.space_group_name_H-M   'P 1'
#
loop_
_entity.id
_entity.type
_entity.pdbx_description
1 polymer ?
#
loop_
_entity_poly.entity_id
_entity_poly.type
_entity_poly.pdbx_seq_one_letter_code
_entity_poly.pdbx_strand_id
1 'polypeptide(L)'
;MPMETYRLEIRETEEPGIDADVYDSDDTVAESTYVSYDDYDLEPPSSNSSDGQQSYAEEVTADVTTIDLQYERDDAGFVFRLLGDRDELASVRIDAEE
;
A
#
# COMPACT_ATOMS: atom_id res chain seq x y z
N MET A 1 6.36 20.35 -14.39
CA MET A 1 6.58 19.41 -15.50
C MET A 1 5.16 18.98 -15.89
N PRO A 2 4.83 17.83 -16.51
CA PRO A 2 3.43 17.40 -16.52
C PRO A 2 3.09 16.82 -15.13
N MET A 3 1.95 17.22 -14.58
CA MET A 3 1.37 16.59 -13.40
C MET A 3 0.94 15.17 -13.78
N GLU A 4 1.37 14.19 -13.01
CA GLU A 4 1.08 12.78 -13.23
C GLU A 4 0.21 12.26 -12.08
N THR A 5 -0.70 11.35 -12.38
CA THR A 5 -1.61 10.78 -11.38
C THR A 5 -1.19 9.37 -11.06
N TYR A 6 -0.90 9.11 -9.81
CA TYR A 6 -0.55 7.80 -9.29
C TYR A 6 -1.70 7.25 -8.45
N ARG A 7 -1.99 5.96 -8.61
CA ARG A 7 -3.00 5.25 -7.82
C ARG A 7 -2.31 4.18 -6.99
N LEU A 8 -2.25 4.37 -5.69
CA LEU A 8 -1.82 3.37 -4.72
C LEU A 8 -3.01 2.45 -4.43
N GLU A 9 -2.89 1.18 -4.76
CA GLU A 9 -3.84 0.13 -4.42
C GLU A 9 -3.17 -0.85 -3.45
N ILE A 10 -3.71 -0.95 -2.25
CA ILE A 10 -3.29 -1.90 -1.22
C ILE A 10 -4.43 -2.89 -1.03
N ARG A 11 -4.16 -4.18 -1.14
CA ARG A 11 -5.13 -5.24 -0.95
C ARG A 11 -4.57 -6.30 -0.01
N GLU A 12 -5.38 -6.71 0.95
CA GLU A 12 -5.10 -7.92 1.72
C GLU A 12 -5.38 -9.15 0.85
N THR A 13 -4.47 -10.13 0.87
CA THR A 13 -4.60 -11.37 0.10
C THR A 13 -5.35 -12.44 0.90
N GLU A 14 -5.82 -13.50 0.21
CA GLU A 14 -6.45 -14.66 0.86
C GLU A 14 -5.46 -15.42 1.77
N GLU A 15 -4.17 -15.36 1.43
CA GLU A 15 -3.08 -15.73 2.33
C GLU A 15 -2.77 -14.53 3.22
N PRO A 16 -2.29 -14.73 4.46
CA PRO A 16 -1.95 -13.64 5.37
C PRO A 16 -0.80 -12.81 4.79
N GLY A 17 -1.15 -11.83 3.96
CA GLY A 17 -0.25 -10.89 3.33
C GLY A 17 -0.99 -9.66 2.77
N ILE A 18 -0.23 -8.59 2.61
CA ILE A 18 -0.64 -7.31 2.06
C ILE A 18 0.12 -7.10 0.76
N ASP A 19 -0.60 -6.92 -0.32
CA ASP A 19 -0.08 -6.58 -1.64
C ASP A 19 -0.36 -5.11 -1.90
N ALA A 20 0.65 -4.33 -2.25
CA ALA A 20 0.53 -2.90 -2.48
C ALA A 20 1.18 -2.53 -3.81
N ASP A 21 0.35 -2.13 -4.76
CA ASP A 21 0.73 -1.72 -6.10
C ASP A 21 0.51 -0.22 -6.28
N VAL A 22 1.40 0.43 -7.02
CA VAL A 22 1.24 1.80 -7.49
C VAL A 22 1.11 1.79 -8.99
N TYR A 23 -0.01 2.31 -9.49
CA TYR A 23 -0.26 2.50 -10.90
C TYR A 23 0.04 3.95 -11.30
N ASP A 24 0.69 4.14 -12.43
CA ASP A 24 0.85 5.46 -13.06
C ASP A 24 -0.42 5.87 -13.85
N SER A 25 -0.42 7.09 -14.40
CA SER A 25 -1.43 7.61 -15.33
C SER A 25 -1.67 6.73 -16.56
N ASP A 26 -0.68 5.93 -16.98
CA ASP A 26 -0.79 4.94 -18.06
C ASP A 26 -1.40 3.60 -17.60
N ASP A 27 -1.85 3.50 -16.33
CA ASP A 27 -2.31 2.25 -15.69
C ASP A 27 -1.22 1.17 -15.65
N THR A 28 0.05 1.58 -15.78
CA THR A 28 1.22 0.71 -15.65
C THR A 28 1.67 0.68 -14.19
N VAL A 29 2.03 -0.49 -13.68
CA VAL A 29 2.62 -0.64 -12.33
C VAL A 29 3.96 0.09 -12.30
N ALA A 30 3.99 1.23 -11.63
CA ALA A 30 5.19 2.01 -11.37
C ALA A 30 6.04 1.32 -10.29
N GLU A 31 5.37 0.84 -9.24
CA GLU A 31 6.00 0.09 -8.16
C GLU A 31 5.04 -0.92 -7.56
N SER A 32 5.57 -2.04 -7.05
CA SER A 32 4.81 -2.99 -6.26
C SER A 32 5.63 -3.50 -5.08
N THR A 33 4.97 -3.70 -3.95
CA THR A 33 5.53 -4.32 -2.76
C THR A 33 4.55 -5.34 -2.20
N TYR A 34 5.09 -6.42 -1.67
CA TYR A 34 4.33 -7.49 -1.06
C TYR A 34 4.90 -7.81 0.31
N VAL A 35 4.02 -7.91 1.30
CA VAL A 35 4.37 -8.12 2.71
C VAL A 35 3.54 -9.27 3.25
N SER A 36 4.16 -10.39 3.60
CA SER A 36 3.46 -11.49 4.29
C SER A 36 3.46 -11.25 5.79
N TYR A 37 2.31 -11.42 6.46
CA TYR A 37 2.26 -11.44 7.93
C TYR A 37 3.04 -12.64 8.51
N ASP A 38 3.10 -13.76 7.78
CA ASP A 38 3.83 -14.98 8.16
C ASP A 38 5.35 -14.76 8.30
N ASP A 39 5.93 -13.89 7.46
CA ASP A 39 7.37 -13.54 7.53
C ASP A 39 7.74 -12.86 8.86
N TYR A 40 6.74 -12.26 9.51
CA TYR A 40 6.87 -11.51 10.76
C TYR A 40 6.24 -12.23 11.98
N ASP A 41 5.79 -13.49 11.84
CA ASP A 41 5.08 -14.25 12.88
C ASP A 41 3.86 -13.47 13.44
N LEU A 42 3.21 -12.67 12.59
CA LEU A 42 2.01 -11.92 12.95
C LEU A 42 0.78 -12.74 12.58
N GLU A 43 -0.19 -12.80 13.50
CA GLU A 43 -1.52 -13.28 13.15
C GLU A 43 -2.17 -12.25 12.22
N PRO A 44 -2.66 -12.65 11.04
CA PRO A 44 -3.52 -11.76 10.27
C PRO A 44 -4.72 -11.35 11.14
N PRO A 45 -5.26 -10.13 10.98
CA PRO A 45 -6.48 -9.77 11.68
C PRO A 45 -7.52 -10.86 11.45
N SER A 46 -8.25 -11.24 12.51
CA SER A 46 -9.17 -12.39 12.55
C SER A 46 -10.44 -12.17 11.71
N SER A 47 -10.30 -11.64 10.50
CA SER A 47 -11.33 -11.40 9.51
C SER A 47 -11.66 -12.67 8.73
N ASN A 48 -11.92 -13.77 9.44
CA ASN A 48 -12.66 -14.91 8.87
C ASN A 48 -14.18 -14.62 8.86
N SER A 49 -14.55 -13.34 8.72
CA SER A 49 -15.91 -12.84 8.60
C SER A 49 -16.10 -12.41 7.16
N SER A 50 -17.03 -13.08 6.48
CA SER A 50 -17.29 -13.04 5.04
C SER A 50 -17.77 -11.69 4.45
N ASP A 51 -17.16 -10.54 4.80
CA ASP A 51 -17.65 -9.22 4.37
C ASP A 51 -16.63 -8.23 3.80
N GLY A 52 -15.31 -8.46 3.82
CA GLY A 52 -14.43 -7.46 3.20
C GLY A 52 -12.96 -7.80 3.21
N GLN A 53 -12.47 -8.31 2.07
CA GLN A 53 -11.07 -8.14 1.69
C GLN A 53 -10.82 -6.62 1.68
N GLN A 54 -10.09 -6.10 2.68
CA GLN A 54 -9.91 -4.65 2.78
C GLN A 54 -8.94 -4.24 1.66
N SER A 55 -9.50 -3.59 0.64
CA SER A 55 -8.73 -2.92 -0.39
C SER A 55 -8.79 -1.42 -0.16
N TYR A 56 -7.62 -0.81 0.01
CA TYR A 56 -7.44 0.62 0.09
C TYR A 56 -6.91 1.11 -1.25
N ALA A 57 -7.61 2.07 -1.85
CA ALA A 57 -7.16 2.72 -3.07
C ALA A 57 -7.09 4.23 -2.82
N GLU A 58 -5.93 4.83 -3.07
CA GLU A 58 -5.68 6.26 -2.93
C GLU A 58 -5.08 6.79 -4.23
N GLU A 59 -5.71 7.81 -4.80
CA GLU A 59 -5.24 8.48 -6.01
C GLU A 59 -4.57 9.79 -5.63
N VAL A 60 -3.31 9.97 -6.03
CA VAL A 60 -2.53 11.18 -5.80
C VAL A 60 -2.05 11.77 -7.11
N THR A 61 -2.23 13.08 -7.28
CA THR A 61 -1.69 13.79 -8.45
C THR A 61 -0.48 14.62 -8.00
N ALA A 62 0.69 14.30 -8.55
CA ALA A 62 1.95 14.93 -8.20
C ALA A 62 2.82 15.20 -9.44
N ASP A 63 3.68 16.21 -9.38
CA ASP A 63 4.66 16.53 -10.43
C ASP A 63 6.01 15.93 -10.03
N VAL A 64 6.15 14.61 -10.19
CA VAL A 64 7.35 13.86 -9.78
C VAL A 64 7.88 13.03 -10.93
N THR A 65 9.18 12.73 -10.89
CA THR A 65 9.86 11.98 -11.96
C THR A 65 10.06 10.51 -11.61
N THR A 66 9.92 10.17 -10.34
CA THR A 66 10.18 8.83 -9.81
C THR A 66 9.31 8.65 -8.58
N ILE A 67 8.72 7.47 -8.49
CA ILE A 67 7.95 7.02 -7.35
C ILE A 67 8.76 5.98 -6.58
N ASP A 68 8.58 5.99 -5.25
CA ASP A 68 9.16 5.04 -4.31
C ASP A 68 8.08 4.69 -3.26
N LEU A 69 7.64 3.43 -3.20
CA LEU A 69 6.65 2.91 -2.26
C LEU A 69 7.39 2.22 -1.11
N GLN A 70 7.43 2.90 0.04
CA GLN A 70 7.99 2.33 1.24
C GLN A 70 6.90 1.80 2.15
N TYR A 71 7.22 0.76 2.91
CA TYR A 71 6.39 0.30 3.99
C TYR A 71 7.20 0.23 5.28
N GLU A 72 6.56 0.59 6.38
CA GLU A 72 7.11 0.50 7.72
C GLU A 72 6.14 -0.27 8.59
N ARG A 73 6.64 -1.30 9.28
CA ARG A 73 5.86 -2.03 10.27
C ARG A 73 5.92 -1.28 11.59
N ASP A 74 4.76 -0.89 12.10
CA ASP A 74 4.60 -0.31 13.43
C ASP A 74 4.08 -1.39 14.40
N ASP A 75 4.12 -1.14 15.71
CA ASP A 75 3.67 -2.10 16.72
C ASP A 75 2.18 -2.48 16.54
N ALA A 76 1.39 -1.59 15.91
CA ALA A 76 -0.04 -1.71 15.65
C ALA A 76 -0.42 -2.12 14.20
N GLY A 77 0.53 -2.32 13.28
CA GLY A 77 0.20 -2.68 11.89
C GLY A 77 1.26 -2.29 10.85
N PHE A 78 0.81 -1.93 9.65
CA PHE A 78 1.66 -1.58 8.51
C PHE A 78 1.35 -0.19 7.97
N VAL A 79 2.37 0.62 7.74
CA VAL A 79 2.25 1.96 7.18
C VAL A 79 2.93 1.98 5.82
N PHE A 80 2.15 2.13 4.76
CA PHE A 80 2.63 2.30 3.40
C PHE A 80 2.74 3.80 3.10
N ARG A 81 3.92 4.25 2.66
CA ARG A 81 4.20 5.64 2.28
C ARG A 81 4.61 5.68 0.82
N LEU A 82 3.83 6.41 0.05
CA LEU A 82 4.13 6.71 -1.34
C LEU A 82 4.97 7.98 -1.38
N LEU A 83 6.21 7.85 -1.80
CA LEU A 83 7.14 8.95 -2.00
C LEU A 83 7.28 9.24 -3.49
N GLY A 84 7.37 10.51 -3.84
CA GLY A 84 7.65 10.96 -5.19
C GLY A 84 8.79 11.98 -5.16
N ASP A 85 9.86 11.74 -5.92
CA ASP A 85 11.09 12.54 -5.87
C ASP A 85 11.64 12.76 -4.44
N ARG A 86 11.49 11.75 -3.56
CA ARG A 86 11.85 11.79 -2.12
C ARG A 86 10.93 12.66 -1.23
N ASP A 87 9.85 13.19 -1.78
CA ASP A 87 8.81 13.90 -1.03
C ASP A 87 7.62 12.96 -0.75
N GLU A 88 6.97 13.10 0.40
CA GLU A 88 5.82 12.25 0.74
C GLU A 88 4.56 12.72 0.01
N LEU A 89 4.03 11.87 -0.87
CA LEU A 89 2.83 12.15 -1.63
C LEU A 89 1.57 11.67 -0.90
N ALA A 90 1.62 10.44 -0.38
CA ALA A 90 0.51 9.82 0.33
C ALA A 90 1.02 8.81 1.36
N SER A 91 0.23 8.56 2.40
CA SER A 91 0.52 7.51 3.39
C SER A 91 -0.76 6.81 3.80
N VAL A 92 -0.77 5.49 3.74
CA VAL A 92 -1.88 4.63 4.16
C VAL A 92 -1.43 3.77 5.33
N ARG A 93 -2.17 3.81 6.43
CA ARG A 93 -1.97 2.93 7.58
C ARG A 93 -3.00 1.81 7.53
N ILE A 94 -2.52 0.58 7.50
CA ILE A 94 -3.28 -0.63 7.70
C ILE A 94 -3.11 -1.03 9.16
N ASP A 95 -4.21 -0.97 9.91
CA ASP A 95 -4.23 -1.40 11.29
C ASP A 95 -4.45 -2.92 11.35
N ALA A 96 -3.62 -3.61 12.12
CA ALA A 96 -3.74 -5.06 12.29
C ALA A 96 -4.55 -5.44 13.55
N GLU A 97 -5.04 -4.44 14.31
CA GLU A 97 -5.90 -4.59 15.49
C GLU A 97 -7.38 -4.47 15.01
N GLU A 98 -8.31 -5.37 15.33
CA GLU A 98 -8.81 -5.75 16.67
C GLU A 98 -9.17 -7.25 16.84
#